data_AF-A0A6A0H7N1-F1
#
_entry.id   AF-A0A6A0H7N1-F1
#
_cell.length_a   1.000
_cell.length_b   1.000
_cell.length_c   1.000
_cell.angle_alpha   90.00
_cell.angle_beta   90.00
_cell.angle_gamma   90.00
#
_symmetry.space_group_name_H-M   'P 1'
#
loop_
_entity.id
_entity.type
_entity.pdbx_description
1 polymer ?
#
loop_
_entity_poly.entity_id
_entity_poly.type
_entity_poly.pdbx_seq_one_letter_code
_entity_poly.pdbx_strand_id
1 'polypeptide(L)'
;MFVTSREVFITSIAPGLVLAGLLEEVRGVCKFDLQQAYTVKWVDEEGDPCTISSQRELDEALRLYEVNKDSELTLHGQYFVI
;
A
#
# COMPACT_ATOMS: atom_id res chain seq x y z
N MET A 1 0.66 -6.08 4.31
CA MET A 1 -0.53 -6.77 3.77
C MET A 1 -1.11 -5.95 2.61
N PHE A 2 -1.21 -6.48 1.40
CA PHE A 2 -1.95 -5.85 0.30
C PHE A 2 -3.26 -6.61 0.09
N VAL A 3 -4.37 -5.90 -0.01
CA VAL A 3 -5.71 -6.42 -0.22
C VAL A 3 -6.20 -5.97 -1.60
N THR A 4 -6.43 -6.93 -2.48
CA THR A 4 -7.17 -6.71 -3.72
C THR A 4 -8.62 -7.10 -3.52
N SER A 5 -9.49 -6.81 -4.48
CA SER A 5 -10.93 -7.08 -4.41
C SER A 5 -11.31 -8.55 -4.13
N ARG A 6 -10.37 -9.51 -4.20
CA ARG A 6 -10.61 -10.94 -3.94
C ARG A 6 -9.45 -11.68 -3.24
N GLU A 7 -8.28 -11.08 -3.09
CA GLU A 7 -7.08 -11.77 -2.60
C GLU A 7 -6.34 -10.94 -1.57
N VAL A 8 -5.70 -11.63 -0.63
CA VAL A 8 -4.84 -11.05 0.40
C VAL A 8 -3.41 -11.48 0.14
N PHE A 9 -2.52 -10.51 0.05
CA PHE A 9 -1.09 -10.70 -0.11
C PHE A 9 -0.34 -10.16 1.09
N ILE A 10 0.75 -10.81 1.49
CA ILE A 10 1.60 -10.35 2.60
C ILE A 10 3.03 -10.30 2.08
N THR A 11 3.64 -9.11 2.13
CA THR A 11 5.08 -8.92 1.89
C THR A 11 5.69 -8.14 3.05
N SER A 12 6.99 -8.28 3.22
CA SER A 12 7.79 -7.46 4.11
C SER A 12 8.45 -6.35 3.30
N ILE A 13 8.35 -5.12 3.78
CA ILE A 13 8.92 -3.95 3.11
C ILE A 13 10.13 -3.45 3.90
N ALA A 14 11.18 -3.07 3.18
CA ALA A 14 12.43 -2.66 3.80
C ALA A 14 12.30 -1.29 4.52
N PRO A 15 13.03 -1.08 5.64
CA PRO A 15 13.13 0.25 6.25
C PRO A 15 13.70 1.26 5.25
N GLY A 16 13.07 2.43 5.13
CA GLY A 16 13.47 3.47 4.17
C GLY A 16 12.98 3.25 2.74
N LEU A 17 11.90 2.48 2.56
CA LEU A 17 11.22 2.30 1.29
C LEU A 17 10.76 3.65 0.71
N VAL A 18 11.03 3.86 -0.58
CA VAL A 18 10.48 4.97 -1.35
C VAL A 18 9.24 4.54 -2.13
N LEU A 19 8.38 5.49 -2.49
CA LEU A 19 7.10 5.25 -3.17
C LEU A 19 7.27 4.41 -4.44
N ALA A 20 8.30 4.68 -5.24
CA ALA A 20 8.57 3.90 -6.45
C ALA A 20 8.77 2.41 -6.15
N GLY A 21 9.53 2.08 -5.10
CA GLY A 21 9.76 0.70 -4.67
C GLY A 21 8.49 0.05 -4.14
N LEU A 22 7.65 0.79 -3.39
CA LEU A 22 6.35 0.30 -2.95
C LEU A 22 5.45 -0.07 -4.14
N LEU A 23 5.39 0.79 -5.15
CA LEU A 23 4.56 0.58 -6.34
C LEU A 23 5.06 -0.60 -7.20
N GLU A 24 6.37 -0.80 -7.30
CA GLU A 24 6.95 -1.97 -7.95
C GLU A 24 6.60 -3.26 -7.21
N GLU A 25 6.72 -3.26 -5.87
CA GLU A 25 6.37 -4.40 -5.02
C GLU A 25 4.87 -4.74 -5.13
N VAL A 26 3.98 -3.75 -5.00
CA VAL A 26 2.53 -3.92 -5.17
C VAL A 26 2.21 -4.54 -6.53
N ARG A 27 2.83 -4.01 -7.60
CA ARG A 27 2.61 -4.48 -8.96
C ARG A 27 3.10 -5.92 -9.14
N GLY A 28 4.28 -6.24 -8.61
CA GLY A 28 4.87 -7.58 -8.70
C GLY A 28 4.06 -8.62 -7.93
N VAL A 29 3.66 -8.29 -6.70
CA VAL A 29 2.89 -9.17 -5.81
C VAL A 29 1.47 -9.40 -6.33
N CYS A 30 0.79 -8.32 -6.73
CA CYS A 30 -0.59 -8.40 -7.24
C CYS A 30 -0.68 -8.78 -8.71
N LYS A 31 0.46 -8.96 -9.39
CA LYS A 31 0.58 -9.29 -10.83
C LYS A 31 -0.20 -8.33 -11.74
N PHE A 32 -0.17 -7.03 -11.43
CA PHE A 32 -0.85 -6.02 -12.25
C PHE A 32 -0.09 -5.76 -13.56
N ASP A 33 -0.83 -5.61 -14.66
CA ASP A 33 -0.25 -5.20 -15.94
C ASP A 33 0.38 -3.80 -15.86
N LEU A 34 1.42 -3.54 -16.65
CA LEU A 34 2.14 -2.25 -16.64
C LEU A 34 1.23 -1.04 -16.86
N GLN A 35 0.19 -1.18 -17.68
CA GLN A 35 -0.77 -0.12 -18.00
C GLN A 35 -1.99 -0.10 -17.07
N GLN A 36 -2.14 -1.09 -16.20
CA GLN A 36 -3.28 -1.16 -15.30
C GLN A 36 -3.18 -0.07 -14.24
N ALA A 37 -4.20 0.78 -14.17
CA ALA A 37 -4.35 1.75 -13.10
C ALA A 37 -4.76 1.06 -11.79
N TYR A 38 -4.15 1.47 -10.69
CA TYR A 38 -4.52 1.05 -9.35
C TYR A 38 -4.29 2.19 -8.38
N THR A 39 -4.92 2.10 -7.21
CA THR A 39 -4.72 3.03 -6.10
C THR A 39 -4.18 2.25 -4.92
N VAL A 40 -3.27 2.85 -4.16
CA VAL A 40 -2.77 2.29 -2.92
C VAL A 40 -3.40 3.06 -1.78
N LYS A 41 -4.05 2.37 -0.85
CA LYS A 41 -4.68 3.00 0.32
C LYS A 41 -4.24 2.31 1.60
N TRP A 42 -3.58 3.03 2.50
CA TRP A 42 -3.27 2.57 3.85
C TRP A 42 -4.50 2.73 4.75
N VAL A 43 -4.75 1.76 5.63
CA VAL A 43 -5.76 1.85 6.68
C VAL A 43 -5.05 2.21 7.97
N ASP A 44 -5.43 3.33 8.59
CA ASP A 44 -4.90 3.74 9.88
C ASP A 44 -5.59 3.04 11.07
N GLU A 45 -5.19 3.41 12.29
CA GLU A 45 -5.75 2.84 13.52
C GLU A 45 -7.23 3.18 13.76
N GLU A 46 -7.71 4.29 13.19
CA GLU A 46 -9.11 4.68 13.26
C GLU A 46 -9.96 3.86 12.27
N GLY A 47 -9.30 3.07 11.41
CA GLY A 47 -9.91 2.26 10.36
C GLY A 47 -10.16 3.07 9.08
N ASP A 48 -9.61 4.28 8.97
CA ASP A 48 -9.85 5.17 7.85
C ASP A 48 -8.88 4.86 6.69
N PRO A 49 -9.41 4.67 5.47
CA PRO A 49 -8.58 4.40 4.30
C PRO A 49 -7.98 5.71 3.75
N CYS A 50 -6.72 5.95 4.06
CA CYS A 50 -5.92 7.05 3.53
C CYS A 50 -5.21 6.64 2.24
N THR A 51 -5.25 7.50 1.21
CA THR A 51 -4.61 7.20 -0.08
C THR A 51 -3.12 7.52 -0.04
N ILE A 52 -2.28 6.63 -0.59
CA ILE A 52 -0.85 6.86 -0.80
C ILE A 52 -0.61 7.08 -2.28
N SER A 53 -0.37 8.33 -2.65
CA SER A 53 -0.10 8.78 -4.02
C SER A 53 1.20 9.57 -4.16
N SER A 54 1.79 9.99 -3.04
CA SER A 54 3.01 10.80 -2.96
C SER A 54 3.97 10.27 -1.89
N GLN A 55 5.25 10.62 -2.02
CA GLN A 55 6.27 10.20 -1.04
C GLN A 55 5.94 10.72 0.36
N ARG A 56 5.38 11.93 0.48
CA ARG A 56 5.02 12.52 1.77
C ARG A 56 3.93 11.74 2.50
N GLU A 57 2.95 11.22 1.77
CA GLU A 57 1.88 10.37 2.34
C GLU A 57 2.44 9.03 2.80
N LEU A 58 3.39 8.45 2.04
CA LEU A 58 4.09 7.25 2.46
C LEU A 58 4.93 7.48 3.73
N ASP A 59 5.68 8.58 3.78
CA ASP A 59 6.52 8.91 4.93
C ASP A 59 5.68 9.09 6.22
N GLU A 60 4.51 9.72 6.13
CA GLU A 60 3.61 9.87 7.28
C GLU A 60 3.00 8.52 7.67
N ALA A 61 2.60 7.67 6.72
CA ALA A 61 2.11 6.32 7.02
C ALA A 61 3.17 5.46 7.71
N LEU A 62 4.44 5.52 7.27
CA LEU A 62 5.56 4.83 7.91
C LEU A 62 5.85 5.36 9.32
N ARG A 63 5.80 6.67 9.49
CA ARG A 63 5.97 7.30 10.81
C ARG A 63 4.87 6.89 11.78
N LEU A 64 3.61 6.86 11.35
CA LEU A 64 2.48 6.41 12.16
C LEU A 64 2.62 4.92 12.51
N TYR A 65 3.01 4.08 11.55
CA TYR A 65 3.31 2.66 11.77
C TYR A 65 4.35 2.44 12.88
N GLU A 66 5.47 3.19 12.86
CA GLU A 66 6.52 3.08 13.89
C GLU A 66 6.05 3.57 15.26
N VAL A 67 5.28 4.67 15.31
CA VAL A 67 4.73 5.24 16.56
C VAL A 67 3.77 4.26 17.22
N ASN A 68 2.92 3.65 16.41
CA ASN A 68 1.87 2.75 16.86
C ASN A 68 2.37 1.33 17.16
N LYS A 69 3.63 1.02 16.75
CA LYS A 69 4.22 -0.32 16.82
C LYS A 69 3.36 -1.38 16.16
N ASP A 70 2.63 -0.96 15.13
CA ASP A 70 1.77 -1.87 14.41
C ASP A 70 2.63 -2.86 13.63
N SER A 71 2.12 -4.07 13.41
CA SER A 71 2.89 -5.14 12.76
C SER A 71 2.61 -5.24 11.27
N GLU A 72 1.58 -4.55 10.77
CA GLU A 72 1.10 -4.73 9.39
C GLU A 72 0.66 -3.41 8.74
N LEU A 73 1.18 -3.14 7.54
CA LEU A 73 0.68 -2.08 6.65
C LEU A 73 -0.39 -2.68 5.71
N THR A 74 -1.65 -2.26 5.81
CA THR A 74 -2.75 -2.80 4.97
C THR A 74 -3.07 -1.89 3.79
N LEU A 75 -2.96 -2.40 2.56
CA LEU A 75 -3.11 -1.62 1.33
C LEU A 75 -4.30 -2.05 0.46
N HIS A 76 -5.28 -1.18 0.18
CA HIS A 76 -6.46 -1.52 -0.64
C HIS A 76 -6.38 -0.96 -2.07
N GLY A 77 -6.56 -1.83 -3.08
CA GLY A 77 -6.66 -1.45 -4.50
C GLY A 77 -8.05 -1.62 -5.11
N GLN A 78 -8.62 -0.57 -5.70
CA GLN A 78 -9.90 -0.61 -6.43
C GLN A 78 -9.65 -0.67 -7.94
N TYR A 79 -10.32 -1.61 -8.63
CA TYR A 79 -10.29 -1.72 -10.09
C TYR A 79 -11.41 -0.87 -10.70
N PHE A 80 -11.09 -0.06 -11.72
CA PHE A 80 -12.06 0.37 -12.73
C PHE A 80 -11.57 -0.11 -14.09
N VAL A 81 -12.33 -1.01 -14.72
CA VAL A 81 -12.21 -1.35 -16.14
C VAL A 81 -13.44 -0.75 -16.81
N ILE A 82 -13.23 0.13 -17.80
CA ILE A 82 -14.28 0.66 -18.69
C ILE A 82 -14.82 -0.44 -19.60
#